data_AF-A0AAW2LKG0-F1
#
_entry.id   AF-A0AAW2LKG0-F1
#
_cell.length_a   1.000
_cell.length_b   1.000
_cell.length_c   1.000
_cell.angle_alpha   90.00
_cell.angle_beta   90.00
_cell.angle_gamma   90.00
#
_symmetry.space_group_name_H-M   'P 1'
#
loop_
_entity.id
_entity.type
_entity.pdbx_description
1 polymer ?
#
loop_
_entity_poly.entity_id
_entity_poly.type
_entity_poly.pdbx_seq_one_letter_code
_entity_poly.pdbx_strand_id
1 'polypeptide(L)'
;MEFDDDFNLENPFSNFNDDDGASFPLRLFDIETAHMPSNTYFQTLSTTRRLRRRIVTLIQYYSLNLDAFSSYLAINYMDRFLSSSHYCIPLDGKPWILNLVAVSCVSLALKMRKMEFSISDFQKNSTPDPTRQI
;
A
#
# COMPACT_ATOMS: atom_id res chain seq x y z
N MET A 1 -12.32 8.57 29.67
CA MET A 1 -11.57 9.44 28.75
C MET A 1 -11.20 8.55 27.58
N GLU A 2 -12.12 8.43 26.64
CA GLU A 2 -11.88 7.73 25.37
C GLU A 2 -11.11 8.71 24.49
N PHE A 3 -9.88 8.35 24.12
CA PHE A 3 -9.18 8.98 23.03
C PHE A 3 -9.68 8.32 21.75
N ASP A 4 -10.67 8.93 21.10
CA ASP A 4 -10.96 8.66 19.69
C ASP A 4 -9.82 9.28 18.88
N ASP A 5 -8.68 8.59 18.84
CA ASP A 5 -7.72 8.76 17.76
C ASP A 5 -8.37 8.14 16.53
N ASP A 6 -9.17 8.93 15.82
CA ASP A 6 -9.69 8.62 14.49
C ASP A 6 -8.49 8.41 13.56
N PHE A 7 -7.99 7.17 13.51
CA PHE A 7 -6.94 6.77 12.59
C PHE A 7 -7.49 6.94 11.17
N ASN A 8 -7.16 8.08 10.57
CA ASN A 8 -7.61 8.41 9.23
C ASN A 8 -6.93 7.50 8.20
N LEU A 9 -7.67 6.50 7.71
CA LEU A 9 -7.21 5.58 6.67
C LEU A 9 -6.84 6.28 5.35
N GLU A 10 -7.40 7.47 5.11
CA GLU A 10 -7.30 8.21 3.86
C GLU A 10 -6.06 9.11 3.84
N ASN A 11 -5.63 9.58 5.01
CA ASN A 11 -4.39 10.32 5.15
C ASN A 11 -3.72 9.99 6.50
N PRO A 12 -2.78 9.03 6.54
CA PRO A 12 -1.96 8.80 7.75
C PRO A 12 -1.18 10.06 8.16
N PHE A 13 -1.06 10.98 7.20
CA PHE A 13 -0.73 12.42 7.19
C PHE A 13 -1.49 13.42 8.09
N SER A 14 -2.74 13.08 8.44
CA SER A 14 -3.73 14.13 8.81
C SER A 14 -3.75 14.47 10.28
N ASN A 15 -3.18 13.62 11.14
CA ASN A 15 -2.94 13.95 12.55
C ASN A 15 -1.69 14.83 12.77
N PHE A 16 -0.99 15.28 11.72
CA PHE A 16 0.25 16.09 11.87
C PHE A 16 0.02 17.59 12.01
N ASN A 17 -1.05 18.01 12.70
CA ASN A 17 -1.22 19.40 13.11
C ASN A 17 -0.28 19.80 14.29
N ASP A 18 0.79 19.05 14.53
CA ASP A 18 1.79 19.34 15.54
C ASP A 18 2.85 20.31 14.98
N ASP A 19 2.95 21.48 15.62
CA ASP A 19 3.68 22.71 15.29
C ASP A 19 5.22 22.59 15.15
N ASP A 20 5.79 21.38 15.11
CA ASP A 20 7.25 21.18 15.14
C ASP A 20 7.74 20.24 14.03
N GLY A 21 8.11 20.86 12.90
CA GLY A 21 8.55 20.19 11.67
C GLY A 21 9.80 19.30 11.82
N ALA A 22 10.51 19.37 12.95
CA ALA A 22 11.62 18.48 13.27
C ALA A 22 11.18 17.05 13.64
N SER A 23 9.93 16.87 14.09
CA SER A 23 9.39 15.56 14.50
C SER A 23 8.83 14.74 13.33
N PHE A 24 8.49 15.41 12.21
CA PHE A 24 7.88 14.78 11.04
C PHE A 24 8.76 13.69 10.40
N PRO A 25 10.08 13.88 10.18
CA PRO A 25 10.94 12.84 9.63
C PRO A 25 11.03 11.59 10.51
N LEU A 26 11.14 11.76 11.83
CA LEU A 26 11.22 10.63 12.78
C LEU A 26 9.94 9.78 12.76
N ARG A 27 8.77 10.43 12.74
CA ARG A 27 7.49 9.74 12.63
C ARG A 27 7.33 8.99 11.30
N LEU A 28 7.89 9.52 10.20
CA LEU A 28 7.89 8.82 8.92
C LEU A 28 8.68 7.51 8.99
N PHE A 29 9.82 7.49 9.68
CA PHE A 29 10.58 6.27 9.93
C PHE A 29 9.82 5.29 10.84
N ASP A 30 9.11 5.78 11.86
CA ASP A 30 8.29 4.92 12.73
C ASP A 30 7.15 4.25 11.94
N ILE A 31 6.48 5.00 11.05
CA ILE A 31 5.46 4.46 10.15
C ILE A 31 6.10 3.47 9.17
N GLU A 32 7.22 3.82 8.54
CA GLU A 32 7.94 2.94 7.62
C GLU A 32 8.27 1.60 8.28
N THR A 33 8.82 1.63 9.50
CA THR A 33 9.18 0.42 10.24
C THR A 33 7.97 -0.43 10.60
N ALA A 34 6.82 0.17 10.95
CA ALA A 34 5.57 -0.55 11.17
C ALA A 34 5.04 -1.27 9.90
N HIS A 35 5.49 -0.84 8.72
CA HIS A 35 5.15 -1.44 7.42
C HIS A 35 6.26 -2.33 6.84
N MET A 36 7.29 -2.67 7.61
CA MET A 36 8.29 -3.64 7.21
C MET A 36 7.78 -5.09 7.34
N PRO A 37 8.28 -6.04 6.51
CA PRO A 37 8.05 -7.47 6.71
C PRO A 37 8.59 -7.94 8.07
N SER A 38 8.05 -9.03 8.61
CA SER A 38 8.53 -9.64 9.88
C SER A 38 10.05 -9.86 9.87
N ASN A 39 10.71 -9.72 11.02
CA ASN A 39 12.15 -9.96 11.18
C ASN A 39 12.58 -11.39 10.78
N THR A 40 11.65 -12.36 10.84
CA THR A 40 11.89 -13.74 10.40
C THR A 40 11.81 -13.91 8.88
N TYR A 41 11.33 -12.89 8.15
CA TYR A 41 11.16 -12.92 6.69
C TYR A 41 12.47 -13.20 5.97
N PHE A 42 13.57 -12.57 6.38
CA PHE A 42 14.88 -12.81 5.76
C PHE A 42 15.39 -14.23 5.97
N GLN A 43 15.03 -14.86 7.09
CA GLN A 43 15.42 -16.23 7.42
C GLN A 43 14.65 -17.24 6.55
N THR A 44 13.36 -16.97 6.31
CA THR A 44 12.50 -17.77 5.42
C THR A 44 12.61 -17.36 3.95
N LEU A 45 13.30 -16.25 3.65
CA LEU A 45 13.47 -15.74 2.28
C LEU A 45 14.12 -16.78 1.38
N SER A 46 14.99 -17.64 1.91
CA SER A 46 15.63 -18.71 1.13
C SER A 46 14.62 -19.68 0.49
N THR A 47 13.56 -20.03 1.22
CA THR A 47 12.49 -20.92 0.77
C THR A 47 11.40 -20.17 0.00
N THR A 48 11.12 -18.91 0.37
CA THR A 48 10.09 -18.08 -0.27
C THR A 48 10.60 -17.29 -1.48
N ARG A 49 11.92 -17.28 -1.78
CA ARG A 49 12.51 -16.51 -2.89
C ARG A 49 11.87 -16.82 -4.24
N ARG A 50 11.63 -18.10 -4.51
CA ARG A 50 11.01 -18.54 -5.78
C ARG A 50 9.56 -18.10 -5.87
N LEU A 51 8.82 -18.19 -4.76
CA LEU A 51 7.45 -17.71 -4.64
C LEU A 51 7.38 -16.21 -4.89
N ARG A 52 8.17 -15.45 -4.14
CA ARG A 52 8.29 -13.99 -4.25
C ARG A 52 8.56 -13.58 -5.70
N ARG A 53 9.57 -14.17 -6.35
CA ARG A 53 9.91 -13.83 -7.74
C ARG A 53 8.73 -14.04 -8.69
N ARG A 54 8.01 -15.16 -8.55
CA ARG A 54 6.82 -15.44 -9.39
C ARG A 54 5.71 -14.43 -9.16
N ILE A 55 5.43 -14.10 -7.90
CA ILE A 55 4.39 -13.12 -7.56
C ILE A 55 4.79 -11.72 -8.03
N VAL A 56 6.06 -11.30 -7.89
CA VAL A 56 6.56 -10.02 -8.43
C VAL A 56 6.36 -9.94 -9.94
N THR A 57 6.64 -11.01 -10.68
CA THR A 57 6.36 -11.04 -12.14
C THR A 57 4.87 -10.86 -12.44
N LEU A 58 3.99 -11.48 -11.66
CA LEU A 58 2.54 -11.31 -11.81
C LEU A 58 2.09 -9.88 -11.44
N ILE A 59 2.61 -9.31 -10.36
CA ILE A 59 2.34 -7.92 -9.97
C ILE A 59 2.77 -6.99 -11.10
N GLN A 60 3.96 -7.18 -11.67
CA GLN A 60 4.44 -6.36 -12.79
C GLN A 60 3.53 -6.47 -14.02
N TYR A 61 3.05 -7.68 -14.31
CA TYR A 61 2.10 -7.93 -15.41
C TYR A 61 0.77 -7.20 -15.17
N TYR A 62 0.19 -7.31 -13.97
CA TYR A 62 -1.06 -6.65 -13.63
C TYR A 62 -0.92 -5.12 -13.46
N SER A 63 0.29 -4.63 -13.25
CA SER A 63 0.57 -3.21 -13.01
C SER A 63 1.12 -2.46 -14.23
N LEU A 64 1.12 -3.06 -15.43
CA LEU A 64 1.71 -2.48 -16.64
C LEU A 64 1.23 -1.04 -16.96
N ASN A 65 -0.01 -0.72 -16.60
CA ASN A 65 -0.62 0.60 -16.83
C ASN A 65 -0.78 1.43 -15.54
N LEU A 66 -0.14 1.01 -14.46
CA LEU A 66 -0.19 1.69 -13.17
C LEU A 66 1.10 2.50 -12.95
N ASP A 67 1.03 3.47 -12.05
CA ASP A 67 2.21 4.22 -11.66
C ASP A 67 3.21 3.35 -10.86
N ALA A 68 4.47 3.80 -10.80
CA ALA A 68 5.53 3.06 -10.10
C ALA A 68 5.25 2.90 -8.60
N PHE A 69 4.54 3.84 -7.98
CA PHE A 69 4.20 3.79 -6.56
C PHE A 69 3.12 2.73 -6.28
N SER A 70 2.11 2.57 -7.13
CA SER A 70 1.16 1.45 -7.08
C SER A 70 1.86 0.09 -7.09
N SER A 71 2.84 -0.06 -7.98
CA SER A 71 3.62 -1.31 -8.10
C SER A 71 4.49 -1.55 -6.87
N TYR A 72 5.14 -0.51 -6.35
CA TYR A 72 5.93 -0.57 -5.12
C TYR A 72 5.06 -0.98 -3.92
N LEU A 73 3.89 -0.35 -3.77
CA LEU A 73 2.98 -0.62 -2.66
C LEU A 73 2.42 -2.06 -2.73
N ALA A 74 2.10 -2.55 -3.93
CA ALA A 74 1.70 -3.94 -4.12
C ALA A 74 2.80 -4.94 -3.72
N ILE A 75 4.07 -4.63 -4.03
CA ILE A 75 5.21 -5.45 -3.61
C ILE A 75 5.39 -5.42 -2.08
N ASN A 76 5.22 -4.25 -1.43
CA ASN A 76 5.26 -4.17 0.03
C ASN A 76 4.19 -5.06 0.68
N TYR A 77 2.95 -5.03 0.19
CA TYR A 77 1.89 -5.91 0.68
C TYR A 77 2.18 -7.39 0.47
N MET A 78 2.75 -7.75 -0.69
CA MET A 78 3.18 -9.13 -0.95
C MET A 78 4.28 -9.57 0.02
N ASP A 79 5.33 -8.78 0.22
CA ASP A 79 6.45 -9.13 1.12
C ASP A 79 5.93 -9.28 2.56
N ARG A 80 5.01 -8.43 3.02
CA ARG A 80 4.34 -8.56 4.32
C ARG A 80 3.48 -9.82 4.42
N PHE A 81 2.65 -10.10 3.42
CA PHE A 81 1.82 -11.31 3.38
C PHE A 81 2.67 -12.59 3.47
N LEU A 82 3.75 -12.67 2.69
CA LEU A 82 4.69 -13.81 2.74
C LEU A 82 5.44 -13.90 4.07
N SER A 83 5.64 -12.79 4.78
CA SER A 83 6.28 -12.78 6.09
C SER A 83 5.36 -13.26 7.22
N SER A 84 4.05 -13.03 7.11
CA SER A 84 3.05 -13.42 8.12
C SER A 84 2.37 -14.75 7.81
N SER A 85 2.52 -15.28 6.58
CA SER A 85 1.93 -16.56 6.19
C SER A 85 2.62 -17.72 6.93
N HIS A 86 2.09 -18.06 8.10
CA HIS A 86 2.46 -19.26 8.84
C HIS A 86 2.06 -20.54 8.08
N TYR A 87 1.12 -20.41 7.15
CA TYR A 87 0.67 -21.46 6.26
C TYR A 87 1.55 -21.48 5.01
N CYS A 88 2.31 -22.55 4.85
CA CYS A 88 3.08 -22.82 3.64
C CYS A 88 2.13 -22.77 2.43
N ILE A 89 2.34 -21.84 1.49
CA ILE A 89 1.55 -21.78 0.26
C ILE A 89 1.78 -23.11 -0.47
N PRO A 90 0.77 -24.00 -0.60
CA PRO A 90 0.95 -25.27 -1.26
C PRO A 90 1.11 -24.99 -2.75
N LEU A 91 2.35 -24.99 -3.21
CA LEU A 91 2.67 -24.79 -4.62
C LEU A 91 2.25 -25.99 -5.47
N ASP A 92 2.31 -27.18 -4.87
CA ASP A 92 1.94 -28.42 -5.53
C ASP A 92 0.43 -28.44 -5.72
N GLY A 93 0.00 -28.35 -6.98
CA GLY A 93 -1.39 -28.47 -7.40
C GLY A 93 -2.23 -27.18 -7.35
N LYS A 94 -1.71 -26.03 -6.89
CA LYS A 94 -2.51 -24.78 -6.78
C LYS A 94 -1.77 -23.51 -7.24
N PRO A 95 -1.28 -23.45 -8.51
CA PRO A 95 -0.57 -22.27 -9.02
C PRO A 95 -1.42 -20.99 -9.07
N TRP A 96 -2.75 -21.12 -9.08
CA TRP A 96 -3.68 -19.98 -9.07
C TRP A 96 -3.58 -19.13 -7.80
N ILE A 97 -3.10 -19.67 -6.69
CA ILE A 97 -2.94 -18.92 -5.42
C ILE A 97 -1.98 -17.75 -5.63
N LEU A 98 -0.92 -17.92 -6.43
CA LEU A 98 0.03 -16.84 -6.72
C LEU A 98 -0.64 -15.69 -7.48
N ASN A 99 -1.56 -16.00 -8.39
CA ASN A 99 -2.37 -14.99 -9.08
C ASN A 99 -3.30 -14.29 -8.13
N LEU A 100 -3.99 -15.03 -7.25
CA LEU A 100 -4.87 -14.43 -6.25
C LEU A 100 -4.11 -13.45 -5.34
N VAL A 101 -2.93 -13.84 -4.85
CA VAL A 101 -2.09 -12.97 -4.04
C VAL A 101 -1.68 -11.72 -4.82
N ALA A 102 -1.19 -11.88 -6.06
CA ALA A 102 -0.78 -10.75 -6.90
C ALA A 102 -1.94 -9.77 -7.15
N VAL A 103 -3.10 -10.27 -7.60
CA VAL A 103 -4.29 -9.46 -7.88
C VAL A 103 -4.80 -8.76 -6.61
N SER A 104 -4.76 -9.44 -5.46
CA SER A 104 -5.18 -8.85 -4.18
C SER A 104 -4.26 -7.71 -3.77
N CYS A 105 -2.93 -7.89 -3.88
CA CYS A 105 -1.95 -6.86 -3.56
C CYS A 105 -2.09 -5.63 -4.47
N VAL A 106 -2.25 -5.84 -5.78
CA VAL A 106 -2.49 -4.75 -6.75
C VAL A 106 -3.81 -4.03 -6.46
N SER A 107 -4.87 -4.78 -6.15
CA SER A 107 -6.18 -4.20 -5.83
C SER A 107 -6.12 -3.33 -4.56
N LEU A 108 -5.39 -3.78 -3.54
CA LEU A 108 -5.20 -3.01 -2.31
C LEU A 108 -4.37 -1.75 -2.58
N ALA A 109 -3.28 -1.87 -3.33
CA ALA A 109 -2.45 -0.72 -3.71
C ALA A 109 -3.24 0.34 -4.48
N LEU A 110 -4.08 -0.09 -5.43
CA LEU A 110 -4.98 0.80 -6.17
C LEU A 110 -6.02 1.48 -5.29
N LYS A 111 -6.57 0.77 -4.29
CA LYS A 111 -7.52 1.36 -3.34
C LYS A 111 -6.85 2.44 -2.50
N MET A 112 -5.64 2.19 -2.02
CA MET A 112 -4.87 3.19 -1.24
C MET A 112 -4.47 4.39 -2.10
N ARG A 113 -4.06 4.17 -3.34
CA ARG A 113 -3.78 5.24 -4.32
C ARG A 113 -4.98 6.10 -4.66
N LYS A 114 -6.17 5.50 -4.76
CA LYS A 114 -7.42 6.22 -5.05
C LYS A 114 -7.95 6.97 -3.83
N MET A 115 -7.63 6.52 -2.61
CA MET A 115 -7.90 7.27 -1.38
C MET A 115 -7.01 8.52 -1.24
N GLU A 116 -5.82 8.54 -1.84
CA GLU A 116 -5.02 9.79 -1.94
C GLU A 116 -5.59 10.84 -2.91
N PHE A 117 -6.55 10.47 -3.78
CA PHE A 117 -7.31 11.43 -4.60
C PHE A 117 -8.66 11.66 -3.92
N SER A 118 -8.78 12.74 -3.15
CA SER A 118 -9.97 13.04 -2.37
C SER A 118 -11.16 13.38 -3.29
N ILE A 119 -12.40 13.06 -2.87
CA ILE A 119 -13.62 13.57 -3.52
C ILE A 119 -13.60 15.10 -3.65
N SER A 120 -12.89 15.79 -2.76
CA SER A 120 -12.68 17.24 -2.84
C SER A 120 -11.98 17.68 -4.14
N ASP A 121 -11.09 16.85 -4.70
CA ASP A 121 -10.43 17.13 -5.98
C ASP A 121 -11.41 17.10 -7.16
N PHE A 122 -12.50 16.32 -7.05
CA PHE A 122 -13.59 16.31 -8.04
C PHE A 122 -14.56 17.49 -7.86
N GLN A 123 -14.76 17.97 -6.63
CA GLN A 123 -15.68 19.08 -6.34
C GLN A 123 -15.10 20.45 -6.69
N LYS A 124 -13.77 20.59 -6.79
CA LYS A 124 -13.10 21.84 -7.17
C LYS A 124 -13.35 22.27 -8.63
N ASN A 125 -13.89 21.37 -9.47
CA ASN A 125 -14.22 21.64 -10.87
C ASN A 125 -15.71 21.92 -11.13
N SER A 126 -16.53 22.05 -10.07
CA SER A 126 -17.99 22.23 -10.21
C SER A 126 -18.49 23.62 -9.82
N THR A 127 -17.63 24.54 -9.38
CA THR A 127 -17.99 25.95 -9.20
C THR A 127 -17.72 26.70 -10.50
N PRO A 128 -18.74 27.13 -11.26
CA PRO A 128 -18.51 27.97 -12.44
C PRO A 128 -17.86 29.28 -11.99
N ASP A 129 -16.75 29.61 -12.66
CA ASP A 129 -16.02 30.88 -12.50
C ASP A 129 -16.96 32.07 -12.81
N PRO A 130 -17.30 32.93 -11.83
CA PRO A 130 -18.17 34.07 -12.05
C PRO A 130 -17.52 35.18 -12.88
N THR A 131 -16.24 35.07 -13.23
CA THR A 131 -15.50 36.10 -13.97
C THR A 131 -15.50 35.90 -15.49
N ARG A 132 -16.24 34.93 -16.01
CA ARG A 132 -16.32 34.64 -17.45
C ARG A 132 -17.66 34.96 -18.10
N GLN A 133 -18.30 36.05 -17.67
CA GLN A 133 -19.29 36.76 -18.49
C GLN A 133 -19.06 38.27 -18.39
N ILE A 134 -18.93 38.87 -19.59
CA ILE A 134 -18.70 40.28 -19.96
C ILE A 134 -17.23 40.69 -20.00
#